data_AF-E0SK50-F1
#
_entry.id   AF-E0SK50-F1
#
_cell.length_a   1.000
_cell.length_b   1.000
_cell.length_c   1.000
_cell.angle_alpha   90.00
_cell.angle_beta   90.00
_cell.angle_gamma   90.00
#
_symmetry.space_group_name_H-M   'P 1'
#
loop_
_entity.id
_entity.type
_entity.pdbx_description
1 polymer ?
#
loop_
_entity_poly.entity_id
_entity_poly.type
_entity_poly.pdbx_seq_one_letter_code
_entity_poly.pdbx_strand_id
1 'polypeptide(L)'
;MIQTLAGGDGRIGNESVTVQIASVVRSSDRSFEVRWSEQHFVHGTPSETERWTAMLTVVQHTPRTEQQLRLNPLGIYINGLSWSRELAMPEGGQP
;
A
#
# COMPACT_ATOMS: atom_id res chain seq x y z
N MET A 1 -4.67 7.57 -12.97
CA MET A 1 -5.04 6.16 -12.77
C MET A 1 -3.74 5.36 -12.72
N ILE A 2 -3.21 5.13 -11.52
CA ILE A 2 -1.96 4.41 -11.32
C ILE A 2 -2.38 2.98 -10.99
N GLN A 3 -2.26 2.07 -11.95
CA GLN A 3 -2.51 0.65 -11.74
C GLN A 3 -1.27 0.08 -11.05
N THR A 4 -1.29 0.04 -9.72
CA THR A 4 -0.22 -0.59 -8.93
C THR A 4 -0.39 -2.10 -9.01
N LEU A 5 0.56 -2.77 -9.66
CA LEU A 5 0.67 -4.22 -9.72
C LEU A 5 0.96 -4.77 -8.31
N ALA A 6 0.19 -5.77 -7.92
CA ALA A 6 0.18 -6.41 -6.61
C ALA A 6 1.59 -6.69 -6.06
N GLY A 7 1.90 -6.08 -4.91
CA GLY A 7 3.04 -6.44 -4.08
C GLY A 7 2.58 -7.32 -2.93
N GLY A 8 3.02 -8.58 -2.92
CA GLY A 8 2.85 -9.50 -1.79
C GLY A 8 2.36 -10.89 -2.21
N ASP A 9 3.31 -11.74 -2.58
CA ASP A 9 3.30 -13.22 -2.57
C ASP A 9 1.93 -13.94 -2.63
N GLY A 10 1.64 -14.59 -3.77
CA GLY A 10 0.88 -15.85 -3.76
C GLY A 10 -0.20 -16.07 -4.82
N ARG A 11 -0.83 -15.05 -5.43
CA ARG A 11 -1.98 -15.27 -6.34
C ARG A 11 -2.09 -14.24 -7.47
N ILE A 12 -1.07 -14.16 -8.32
CA ILE A 12 -1.11 -13.31 -9.51
C ILE A 12 -1.39 -14.21 -10.71
N GLY A 13 -2.61 -14.16 -11.27
CA GLY A 13 -2.93 -15.01 -12.44
C GLY A 13 -4.31 -14.91 -13.09
N ASN A 14 -5.39 -14.48 -12.42
CA ASN A 14 -6.72 -14.39 -13.06
C ASN A 14 -7.68 -13.34 -12.46
N GLU A 15 -7.21 -12.56 -11.49
CA GLU A 15 -8.00 -11.59 -10.73
C GLU A 15 -7.38 -10.20 -10.90
N SER A 16 -8.20 -9.21 -11.24
CA SER A 16 -7.75 -7.82 -11.35
C SER A 16 -8.00 -7.14 -10.02
N VAL A 17 -6.96 -6.63 -9.36
CA VAL A 17 -7.11 -5.91 -8.09
C VAL A 17 -6.97 -4.41 -8.35
N THR A 18 -7.99 -3.64 -7.98
CA THR A 18 -7.96 -2.18 -8.04
C THR A 18 -7.61 -1.63 -6.66
N VAL A 19 -6.48 -0.94 -6.57
CA VAL A 19 -6.03 -0.27 -5.35
C VAL A 19 -6.48 1.19 -5.38
N GLN A 20 -7.24 1.61 -4.38
CA GLN A 20 -7.68 3.00 -4.20
C GLN A 20 -7.10 3.57 -2.90
N ILE A 21 -6.19 4.53 -3.01
CA ILE A 21 -5.60 5.21 -1.85
C ILE A 21 -6.65 6.15 -1.26
N ALA A 22 -7.15 5.84 -0.07
CA ALA A 22 -8.15 6.62 0.62
C ALA A 22 -7.52 7.81 1.34
N SER A 23 -6.38 7.60 2.01
CA SER A 23 -5.70 8.65 2.76
C SER A 23 -4.22 8.33 2.98
N VAL A 24 -3.41 9.37 3.02
CA VAL A 24 -1.99 9.31 3.41
C VAL A 24 -1.74 10.37 4.46
N VAL A 25 -1.37 9.96 5.66
CA VAL A 25 -1.13 10.85 6.79
C VAL A 25 0.32 10.72 7.23
N ARG A 26 1.04 11.84 7.29
CA ARG A 26 2.39 11.88 7.85
C ARG A 26 2.30 11.89 9.38
N SER A 27 2.49 10.72 9.99
CA SER A 27 2.44 10.54 11.44
C SER A 27 3.70 11.08 12.14
N SER A 28 4.85 11.04 11.46
CA SER A 28 6.10 11.62 11.96
C SER A 28 7.04 11.98 10.81
N ASP A 29 8.22 12.52 11.13
CA ASP A 29 9.15 12.97 10.10
C ASP A 29 9.55 11.89 9.09
N ARG A 30 9.51 10.65 9.56
CA ARG A 30 9.90 9.44 8.84
C ARG A 30 8.76 8.42 8.77
N SER A 31 7.57 8.69 9.30
CA SER A 31 6.50 7.70 9.41
C SER A 31 5.23 8.18 8.73
N PHE A 32 4.68 7.36 7.85
CA PHE A 32 3.53 7.63 7.02
C PHE A 32 2.50 6.52 7.23
N GLU A 33 1.31 6.89 7.66
CA GLU A 33 0.17 5.99 7.66
C GLU A 33 -0.55 6.13 6.32
N VAL A 34 -0.73 5.02 5.62
CA VAL A 34 -1.45 4.97 4.34
C VAL A 34 -2.65 4.06 4.52
N ARG A 35 -3.83 4.57 4.15
CA ARG A 35 -5.07 3.81 4.12
C ARG A 35 -5.50 3.67 2.68
N TRP A 36 -5.76 2.44 2.25
CA TRP A 36 -6.27 2.15 0.91
C TRP A 36 -7.31 1.06 0.96
N SER A 37 -8.16 1.01 -0.06
CA SER A 37 -9.06 -0.10 -0.29
C SER A 37 -8.65 -0.85 -1.55
N GLU A 38 -8.58 -2.16 -1.48
CA GLU A 38 -8.36 -3.06 -2.60
C GLU A 38 -9.69 -3.65 -3.02
N GLN A 39 -10.00 -3.56 -4.31
CA GLN A 39 -11.21 -4.15 -4.86
C GLN A 39 -10.82 -5.22 -5.87
N HIS A 40 -11.17 -6.46 -5.55
CA HIS A 40 -10.89 -7.62 -6.39
C HIS A 40 -11.98 -7.76 -7.44
N PHE A 41 -11.59 -7.86 -8.69
CA PHE A 41 -12.47 -8.11 -9.83
C PHE A 41 -12.20 -9.50 -10.38
N VAL A 42 -13.23 -10.32 -10.36
CA VAL A 42 -13.21 -11.67 -10.93
C VAL A 42 -14.15 -11.64 -12.14
N HIS A 43 -13.62 -11.92 -13.34
CA HIS A 43 -14.37 -11.84 -14.60
C HIS A 43 -15.13 -10.51 -14.82
N GLY A 44 -14.56 -9.38 -14.38
CA GLY A 44 -15.16 -8.05 -14.55
C GLY A 44 -16.21 -7.68 -13.49
N THR A 45 -16.49 -8.55 -12.51
CA THR A 45 -17.40 -8.26 -11.40
C THR A 45 -16.61 -7.98 -10.13
N PRO A 46 -16.88 -6.88 -9.38
CA PRO A 46 -16.27 -6.65 -8.09
C PRO A 46 -16.72 -7.74 -7.11
N SER A 47 -15.76 -8.50 -6.60
CA SER A 47 -15.98 -9.70 -5.80
C SER A 47 -15.73 -9.45 -4.32
N GLU A 48 -14.67 -8.74 -3.97
CA GLU A 48 -14.29 -8.47 -2.58
C GLU A 48 -13.70 -7.06 -2.47
N THR A 49 -14.03 -6.35 -1.39
CA THR A 49 -13.47 -5.02 -1.09
C THR A 49 -12.81 -5.06 0.26
N GLU A 50 -11.51 -4.86 0.27
CA GLU A 50 -10.67 -5.01 1.44
C GLU A 50 -10.11 -3.66 1.81
N ARG A 51 -10.21 -3.27 3.08
CA ARG A 51 -9.58 -2.04 3.56
C ARG A 51 -8.28 -2.40 4.23
N TRP A 52 -7.24 -1.63 3.94
CA TRP A 52 -5.91 -1.85 4.43
C TRP A 52 -5.37 -0.57 5.05
N THR A 53 -4.65 -0.74 6.14
CA THR A 53 -3.85 0.32 6.75
C THR A 53 -2.40 -0.12 6.77
N ALA A 54 -1.51 0.69 6.20
CA ALA A 54 -0.07 0.52 6.29
C ALA A 54 0.56 1.62 7.12
N MET A 55 1.58 1.24 7.87
CA MET A 55 2.57 2.15 8.40
C MET A 55 3.87 1.97 7.60
N LEU A 56 4.27 3.02 6.89
CA LEU A 56 5.53 3.12 6.18
C LEU A 56 6.49 3.97 6.97
N THR A 57 7.68 3.44 7.21
CA THR A 57 8.80 4.19 7.77
C THR A 57 9.82 4.44 6.67
N VAL A 58 10.04 5.69 6.33
CA VAL A 58 11.07 6.11 5.37
C VAL A 58 12.30 6.61 6.10
N VAL A 59 13.47 6.33 5.54
CA VAL A 59 14.74 6.86 6.00
C VAL A 59 15.36 7.69 4.88
N GLN A 60 15.69 8.94 5.21
CA GLN A 60 16.52 9.75 4.33
C GLN A 60 17.99 9.41 4.63
N HIS A 61 18.66 8.84 3.63
CA HIS A 61 20.10 8.67 3.58
C HIS A 61 20.64 9.72 2.61
N THR A 62 21.26 10.78 3.14
CA THR A 62 21.90 11.79 2.30
C THR A 62 22.93 11.11 1.40
N PRO A 63 22.74 11.10 0.07
CA PRO A 63 23.64 10.40 -0.83
C PRO A 63 25.01 11.07 -0.79
N ARG A 64 26.06 10.32 -0.45
CA ARG A 64 27.44 10.83 -0.37
C ARG A 64 28.28 10.53 -1.61
N THR A 65 27.72 9.80 -2.57
CA THR A 65 28.38 9.40 -3.82
C THR A 65 27.59 9.86 -5.03
N GLU A 66 28.29 10.23 -6.11
CA GLU A 66 27.70 10.71 -7.36
C GLU A 66 26.75 9.69 -8.00
N GLN A 67 27.04 8.39 -7.88
CA GLN A 67 26.13 7.34 -8.35
C GLN A 67 24.80 7.31 -7.58
N GLN A 68 24.81 7.54 -6.25
CA GLN A 68 23.57 7.58 -5.47
C GLN A 68 22.76 8.85 -5.73
N LEU A 69 23.42 10.00 -5.96
CA LEU A 69 22.75 11.24 -6.36
C LEU A 69 22.03 11.11 -7.70
N ARG A 70 22.60 10.36 -8.65
CA ARG A 70 21.99 10.12 -9.97
C ARG A 70 20.78 9.20 -9.92
N LEU A 71 20.81 8.18 -9.07
CA LEU A 71 19.74 7.18 -8.97
C LEU A 71 18.62 7.61 -8.02
N ASN A 72 18.96 8.31 -6.93
CA ASN A 72 18.01 8.77 -5.93
C ASN A 72 18.49 10.10 -5.33
N PRO A 73 18.26 11.24 -6.02
CA PRO A 73 18.76 12.55 -5.60
C PRO A 73 18.23 13.00 -4.24
N LEU A 74 17.10 12.46 -3.77
CA LEU A 74 16.53 12.75 -2.45
C LEU A 74 17.03 11.81 -1.35
N GLY A 75 17.61 10.66 -1.73
CA GLY A 75 18.13 9.67 -0.79
C GLY A 75 17.06 9.02 0.09
N ILE A 76 15.80 8.97 -0.37
CA ILE A 76 14.69 8.42 0.42
C ILE A 76 14.62 6.91 0.20
N TYR A 77 14.69 6.14 1.28
CA TYR A 77 14.52 4.68 1.30
C TYR A 77 13.38 4.29 2.23
N ILE A 78 12.74 3.14 1.99
CA ILE A 78 11.76 2.58 2.93
C ILE A 78 12.52 1.64 3.89
N ASN A 79 12.48 1.94 5.18
CA ASN A 79 13.12 1.15 6.24
C ASN A 79 12.16 0.16 6.89
N GLY A 80 10.87 0.49 6.91
CA GLY A 80 9.83 -0.36 7.50
C GLY A 80 8.57 -0.21 6.69
N LEU A 81 7.93 -1.34 6.39
CA LEU A 81 6.64 -1.39 5.77
C LEU A 81 5.86 -2.48 6.49
N SER A 82 4.79 -2.08 7.16
CA SER A 82 3.86 -3.00 7.79
C SER A 82 2.47 -2.61 7.32
N TRP A 83 1.68 -3.59 6.92
CA TRP A 83 0.28 -3.39 6.57
C TRP A 83 -0.59 -4.44 7.22
N SER A 84 -1.84 -4.08 7.46
CA SER A 84 -2.83 -4.96 8.06
C SER A 84 -4.18 -4.71 7.42
N ARG A 85 -4.89 -5.81 7.16
CA ARG A 85 -6.27 -5.77 6.66
C ARG A 85 -7.15 -5.33 7.82
N GLU A 86 -7.87 -4.24 7.62
CA GLU A 86 -8.99 -3.89 8.47
C GLU A 86 -10.08 -4.93 8.19
N LEU A 87 -10.24 -5.90 9.09
CA LEU A 87 -11.33 -6.86 8.99
C LEU A 87 -12.62 -6.06 9.20
N ALA A 88 -13.26 -5.66 8.12
CA ALA A 88 -14.65 -5.27 8.16
C ALA A 88 -15.40 -6.53 8.58
N MET A 89 -15.67 -6.67 9.88
CA MET A 89 -16.56 -7.70 10.38
C MET A 89 -17.86 -7.54 9.58
N PRO A 90 -18.29 -8.52 8.76
CA PRO A 90 -19.60 -8.44 8.17
C PRO A 90 -20.55 -8.32 9.36
N GLU A 91 -21.31 -7.23 9.41
CA GLU A 91 -22.25 -6.97 10.48
C GLU A 91 -23.08 -8.25 10.68
N GLY A 92 -22.76 -8.97 11.74
CA GLY A 92 -23.41 -10.22 12.09
C GLY A 92 -24.88 -9.91 12.32
N GLY A 93 -25.73 -10.71 11.68
CA GLY A 93 -27.17 -10.51 11.60
C GLY A 93 -27.80 -10.08 12.91
N GLN A 94 -28.69 -9.10 12.80
CA GLN A 94 -29.64 -8.79 13.85
C GLN A 94 -30.91 -9.63 13.58
N PRO A 95 -31.42 -10.38 14.59
CA PRO A 95 -32.52 -11.33 14.44
C PRO A 95 -33.87 -10.69 14.10
#